data_AF-A0A6P1BTG3-F1
#
_entry.id   AF-A0A6P1BTG3-F1
#
_cell.length_a   1.000
_cell.length_b   1.000
_cell.length_c   1.000
_cell.angle_alpha   90.00
_cell.angle_beta   90.00
_cell.angle_gamma   90.00
#
_symmetry.space_group_name_H-M   'P 1'
#
loop_
_entity.id
_entity.type
_entity.pdbx_description
1 polymer ?
#
loop_
_entity_poly.entity_id
_entity_poly.type
_entity_poly.pdbx_seq_one_letter_code
_entity_poly.pdbx_strand_id
1 'polypeptide(L)' 'MKGVAVVFRAKRADRVKIVVWDGSGLVMYWKRLDGSGFKWPPIVAGVMRMNAAQLSALVAGMDWTRMHAPRIPQPKALA' A
#
# COMPACT_ATOMS: atom_id res chain seq x y z
N MET A 1 11.96 2.55 6.88
CA MET A 1 11.22 3.38 7.87
C MET A 1 10.14 2.52 8.51
N LYS A 2 10.15 2.35 9.83
CA LYS A 2 9.00 1.82 10.57
C LYS A 2 8.11 3.01 10.89
N GLY A 3 6.94 3.10 10.28
CA GLY A 3 5.97 4.17 10.51
C GLY A 3 4.58 3.57 10.58
N VAL A 4 3.77 4.05 11.52
CA VAL A 4 2.35 3.71 11.59
C VAL A 4 1.60 4.70 10.70
N ALA A 5 0.79 4.18 9.78
CA ALA A 5 -0.13 4.97 8.99
C ALA A 5 -1.56 4.73 9.48
N VAL A 6 -2.31 5.80 9.73
CA VAL A 6 -3.73 5.70 10.00
C VAL A 6 -4.48 5.92 8.69
N VAL A 7 -5.25 4.92 8.28
CA VAL A 7 -5.92 4.90 6.99
C VAL A 7 -7.43 4.91 7.17
N PHE A 8 -8.09 5.92 6.60
CA PHE A 8 -9.54 6.01 6.53
C PHE A 8 -10.00 5.72 5.10
N ARG A 9 -10.88 4.74 4.95
CA ARG A 9 -11.46 4.35 3.67
C ARG A 9 -12.93 4.73 3.59
N ALA A 10 -13.37 5.29 2.48
CA ALA A 10 -14.80 5.46 2.21
C ALA A 10 -15.53 4.12 2.05
N LYS A 11 -16.82 4.05 2.40
CA LYS A 11 -17.64 2.82 2.22
C LYS A 11 -17.63 2.30 0.78
N ARG A 12 -17.62 3.21 -0.21
CA ARG A 12 -17.56 2.88 -1.65
C ARG A 12 -16.16 2.44 -2.12
N ALA A 13 -15.17 2.45 -1.23
CA ALA A 13 -13.76 2.15 -1.51
C ALA A 13 -13.12 3.02 -2.61
N ASP A 14 -13.73 4.13 -3.01
CA ASP A 14 -13.26 5.04 -4.05
C ASP A 14 -12.31 6.12 -3.52
N ARG A 15 -12.26 6.31 -2.20
CA ARG A 15 -11.52 7.38 -1.52
C ARG A 15 -10.74 6.87 -0.32
N VAL A 16 -9.56 7.44 -0.11
CA VAL A 16 -8.70 7.19 1.03
C VAL A 16 -8.17 8.50 1.62
N LYS A 17 -8.06 8.55 2.95
CA LYS A 17 -7.22 9.50 3.70
C LYS A 17 -6.15 8.70 4.43
N ILE A 18 -4.90 9.11 4.32
CA ILE A 18 -3.77 8.49 5.01
C ILE A 18 -3.07 9.58 5.82
N VAL A 19 -2.98 9.38 7.13
CA VAL A 19 -2.25 10.27 8.04
C VAL A 19 -0.99 9.55 8.51
N VAL A 20 0.16 10.17 8.33
CA VAL A 20 1.49 9.65 8.70
C VAL A 20 2.35 10.75 9.28
N TRP A 21 3.32 10.36 10.12
CA TRP A 21 4.43 11.22 10.51
C TRP A 21 5.58 11.03 9.51
N ASP A 22 6.04 12.11 8.88
CA ASP A 22 7.10 12.05 7.86
C ASP A 22 8.53 12.24 8.42
N GLY A 23 8.64 12.51 9.72
CA GLY A 23 9.89 12.85 10.39
C GLY A 23 9.93 14.30 10.89
N SER A 24 9.22 15.19 10.20
CA SER A 24 9.13 16.63 10.53
C SER A 24 7.76 17.01 11.08
N GLY A 25 6.70 16.32 10.66
CA GLY A 25 5.34 16.66 11.00
C GLY A 25 4.32 15.59 10.64
N LEU A 26 3.08 15.85 11.01
CA LEU A 26 1.93 15.11 10.51
C LEU A 26 1.59 15.57 9.10
N VAL A 27 1.53 14.62 8.16
CA VAL A 27 1.08 14.87 6.80
C VAL A 27 -0.15 14.03 6.49
N MET A 28 -1.05 14.60 5.68
CA MET A 28 -2.24 13.90 5.21
C MET A 28 -2.19 13.78 3.68
N TYR A 29 -2.31 12.53 3.22
CA TYR A 29 -2.56 12.20 1.83
C TYR A 29 -4.04 11.93 1.62
N TRP A 30 -4.65 12.57 0.62
CA TRP A 30 -6.01 12.30 0.18
C TRP A 30 -6.00 11.89 -1.29
N LYS A 31 -6.70 10.80 -1.61
CA LYS A 31 -6.87 10.37 -3.00
C LYS A 31 -8.25 9.80 -3.26
N ARG A 32 -8.75 10.07 -4.47
CA ARG A 32 -9.91 9.45 -5.09
C ARG A 32 -9.47 8.69 -6.35
N LEU A 33 -10.10 7.55 -6.61
CA LEU A 33 -10.03 6.86 -7.89
C LEU A 33 -11.34 7.11 -8.65
N ASP A 34 -11.20 7.38 -9.96
CA ASP A 34 -12.33 7.56 -10.85
C ASP A 34 -12.61 6.23 -11.58
N GLY A 35 -13.79 5.64 -11.34
CA GLY A 35 -14.24 4.40 -11.98
C GLY A 35 -14.12 3.14 -11.11
N SER A 36 -12.92 2.80 -10.63
CA SER A 36 -12.69 1.61 -9.80
C SER A 36 -12.42 1.97 -8.33
N GLY A 37 -12.77 1.06 -7.42
CA GLY A 37 -12.43 1.18 -6.01
C GLY A 37 -11.03 0.65 -5.72
N PHE A 38 -10.39 1.18 -4.69
CA PHE A 38 -9.18 0.60 -4.09
C PHE A 38 -9.46 -0.85 -3.67
N LYS A 39 -8.57 -1.77 -4.04
CA LYS A 39 -8.62 -3.16 -3.59
C LYS A 39 -7.97 -3.28 -2.22
N TRP A 40 -8.76 -3.36 -1.17
CA TRP A 40 -8.23 -3.51 0.19
C TRP A 40 -7.97 -4.99 0.52
N PRO A 41 -6.88 -5.34 1.21
CA PRO A 41 -6.77 -6.67 1.79
C PRO A 41 -7.86 -6.89 2.84
N PRO A 42 -8.10 -8.16 3.17
CA PRO A 42 -8.75 -8.51 4.42
C PRO A 42 -8.03 -7.85 5.60
N ILE A 43 -8.77 -7.13 6.43
CA ILE A 43 -8.25 -6.64 7.70
C ILE A 43 -8.22 -7.84 8.64
N VAL A 44 -7.01 -8.33 8.94
CA VAL A 44 -6.82 -9.41 9.91
C VAL A 44 -6.36 -8.77 11.22
N ALA A 45 -7.12 -8.98 12.30
CA ALA A 45 -6.83 -8.42 13.63
C ALA A 45 -6.64 -6.88 13.66
N GLY A 46 -7.35 -6.15 12.79
CA GLY A 46 -7.33 -4.68 12.77
C GLY A 46 -6.08 -4.04 12.15
N VAL A 47 -5.11 -4.84 11.67
CA VAL A 47 -3.83 -4.33 11.15
C VAL A 47 -3.56 -4.88 9.75
N MET A 48 -3.06 -4.02 8.88
CA MET A 48 -2.67 -4.36 7.51
C MET A 48 -1.16 -4.19 7.37
N ARG A 49 -0.44 -5.30 7.22
CA ARG A 49 1.00 -5.28 6.96
C ARG A 49 1.26 -5.24 5.46
N MET A 50 1.98 -4.22 5.02
CA MET A 50 2.40 -4.06 3.64
C MET A 50 3.85 -3.60 3.59
N ASN A 51 4.55 -4.01 2.53
CA ASN A 51 5.81 -3.36 2.16
C ASN A 51 5.54 -2.07 1.36
N ALA A 52 6.61 -1.30 1.09
CA ALA A 52 6.50 -0.03 0.38
C ALA A 52 5.90 -0.18 -1.03
N ALA A 53 6.28 -1.23 -1.77
CA ALA A 53 5.76 -1.45 -3.13
C ALA A 53 4.26 -1.76 -3.13
N GLN A 54 3.80 -2.58 -2.18
CA GLN A 54 2.39 -2.91 -2.01
C GLN A 54 1.56 -1.67 -1.63
N LEU A 55 2.07 -0.82 -0.74
CA LEU A 55 1.42 0.44 -0.38
C LEU A 55 1.35 1.38 -1.60
N SER A 56 2.47 1.55 -2.32
CA SER A 56 2.52 2.37 -3.55
C SER A 56 1.53 1.88 -4.60
N ALA A 57 1.40 0.57 -4.77
CA ALA A 57 0.45 -0.02 -5.71
C ALA A 57 -1.00 0.18 -5.30
N LEU A 58 -1.29 -0.01 -4.02
CA LEU A 58 -2.61 0.27 -3.46
C LEU A 58 -2.98 1.73 -3.70
N VAL A 59 -2.13 2.70 -3.34
CA VAL A 59 -2.45 4.12 -3.55
C VAL A 59 -2.49 4.51 -5.02
N ALA A 60 -1.82 3.77 -5.92
CA ALA A 60 -1.97 3.92 -7.36
C ALA A 60 -3.32 3.39 -7.90
N GLY A 61 -4.07 2.62 -7.10
CA GLY A 61 -5.30 1.95 -7.53
C GLY A 61 -5.05 0.64 -8.28
N MET A 62 -3.83 0.12 -8.26
CA MET A 62 -3.48 -1.15 -8.88
C MET A 62 -3.93 -2.36 -8.03
N ASP A 63 -4.11 -3.50 -8.70
CA ASP A 63 -4.37 -4.77 -8.02
C ASP A 63 -3.10 -5.32 -7.37
N TRP A 64 -2.77 -4.77 -6.20
CA TRP A 64 -1.55 -5.10 -5.46
C TRP A 64 -1.49 -6.57 -5.02
N THR A 65 -2.61 -7.31 -4.95
CA THR A 65 -2.59 -8.74 -4.62
C THR A 65 -1.93 -9.59 -5.70
N ARG A 66 -1.80 -9.04 -6.93
CA ARG A 66 -1.10 -9.67 -8.04
C ARG A 66 0.38 -9.27 -8.12
N MET A 67 0.85 -8.43 -7.20
CA MET A 67 2.27 -8.08 -7.12
C MET A 67 3.05 -9.20 -6.44
N HIS A 68 3.71 -10.01 -7.25
CA HIS A 68 4.75 -10.92 -6.82
C HIS A 68 6.09 -10.35 -7.25
N ALA A 69 7.05 -10.25 -6.31
CA ALA A 69 8.43 -10.02 -6.69
C ALA A 69 8.90 -11.26 -7.48
N PRO A 70 9.33 -11.13 -8.74
CA PRO A 70 9.91 -12.25 -9.44
C PRO A 70 11.10 -12.77 -8.63
N ARG A 71 11.15 -14.08 -8.39
CA ARG A 71 12.32 -14.69 -7.76
C ARG A 71 13.46 -14.61 -8.76
N ILE A 72 14.33 -13.62 -8.59
CA ILE A 72 15.56 -13.50 -9.38
C ILE A 72 16.50 -14.61 -8.88
N PRO A 73 16.83 -15.62 -9.71
CA PRO A 73 17.83 -16.61 -9.32
C PRO A 73 19.15 -15.89 -9.04
N GLN A 74 19.83 -16.27 -7.95
CA GLN A 74 21.18 -15.75 -7.73
C GLN A 74 22.07 -16.19 -8.90
N PRO A 75 22.83 -15.27 -9.52
CA PRO A 75 23.81 -15.65 -10.54
C PRO A 75 24.76 -16.70 -9.96
N LYS A 76 24.84 -17.87 -10.60
CA LYS A 76 25.90 -18.83 -10.29
C LYS A 76 27.17 -18.33 -10.96
N ALA A 77 28.24 -18.17 -10.19
CA ALA A 77 29.56 -17.99 -10.77
C ALA A 77 29.88 -19.22 -11.64
N LEU A 78 30.32 -18.98 -12.87
CA LEU A 78 30.88 -20.03 -13.71
C LEU A 78 32.26 -20.35 -13.14
N ALA A 79 32.47 -21.63 -12.80
CA ALA A 79 33.74 -22.16 -12.33
C ALA A 79 34.77 -22.26 -13.47
#